data_AF-A0A9C6T0J3-F1
#
_entry.id   AF-A0A9C6T0J3-F1
#
_cell.length_a   1.000
_cell.length_b   1.000
_cell.length_c   1.000
_cell.angle_alpha   90.00
_cell.angle_beta   90.00
_cell.angle_gamma   90.00
#
_symmetry.space_group_name_H-M   'P 1'
#
loop_
_entity.id
_entity.type
_entity.pdbx_description
1 polymer ?
#
loop_
_entity_poly.entity_id
_entity_poly.type
_entity_poly.pdbx_seq_one_letter_code
_entity_poly.pdbx_strand_id
1 'polypeptide(L)'
;MSKQNNLPIDDYWNAMFGELNELDSERVLVLENMIRQNESVARNYNRRIKEKHFSIGELVLKVILPMEKKSRVLDKWSHTWEGPFQVTGLYSENAYRIKDIKSENIIDSINEKYLK
;
A
#
# COMPACT_ATOMS: atom_id res chain seq x y z
N MET A 1 -13.52 62.98 4.30
CA MET A 1 -12.85 62.74 3.01
C MET A 1 -11.61 61.89 3.28
N SER A 2 -11.81 60.59 3.44
CA SER A 2 -10.76 59.61 3.71
C SER A 2 -9.97 59.35 2.43
N LYS A 3 -8.75 59.90 2.34
CA LYS A 3 -7.77 59.53 1.31
C LYS A 3 -7.10 58.20 1.71
N GLN A 4 -7.80 57.09 1.51
CA GLN A 4 -7.12 55.80 1.32
C GLN A 4 -6.92 55.67 -0.18
N ASN A 5 -5.78 56.08 -0.74
CA ASN A 5 -5.39 55.80 -2.14
C ASN A 5 -3.95 56.23 -2.50
N ASN A 6 -3.00 56.28 -1.57
CA ASN A 6 -1.60 56.67 -1.87
C ASN A 6 -0.59 55.69 -1.25
N LEU A 7 -0.75 54.38 -1.47
CA LEU A 7 0.40 53.48 -1.34
C LEU A 7 1.19 53.57 -2.65
N PRO A 8 2.51 53.83 -2.62
CA PRO A 8 3.36 53.70 -3.79
C PRO A 8 3.09 52.37 -4.49
N ILE A 9 3.01 52.37 -5.81
CA ILE A 9 2.70 51.17 -6.60
C ILE A 9 3.64 50.02 -6.25
N ASP A 10 4.91 50.33 -5.97
CA ASP A 10 5.93 49.38 -5.53
C ASP A 10 5.58 48.73 -4.19
N ASP A 11 5.07 49.50 -3.22
CA ASP A 11 4.68 48.97 -1.89
C ASP A 11 3.46 48.03 -1.99
N TYR A 12 2.54 48.32 -2.91
CA TYR A 12 1.40 47.43 -3.18
C TYR A 12 1.84 46.11 -3.81
N TRP A 13 2.71 46.15 -4.82
CA TRP A 13 3.24 44.94 -5.46
C TRP A 13 4.09 44.12 -4.49
N ASN A 14 4.89 44.76 -3.65
CA ASN A 14 5.69 44.08 -2.62
C ASN A 14 4.81 43.36 -1.60
N ALA A 15 3.73 43.99 -1.13
CA ALA A 15 2.77 43.37 -0.22
C ALA A 15 2.06 42.16 -0.86
N MET A 16 1.54 42.34 -2.08
CA MET A 16 0.88 41.26 -2.85
C MET A 16 1.81 40.07 -3.08
N PHE A 17 3.06 40.34 -3.46
CA PHE A 17 4.06 39.30 -3.71
C PHE A 17 4.49 38.59 -2.41
N GLY A 18 4.57 39.33 -1.29
CA GLY A 18 4.84 38.77 0.03
C GLY A 18 3.76 37.77 0.48
N GLU A 19 2.49 38.14 0.36
CA GLU A 19 1.36 37.27 0.71
C GLU A 19 1.33 36.00 -0.15
N LEU A 20 1.61 36.12 -1.45
CA LEU A 20 1.68 34.96 -2.35
C LEU A 20 2.83 34.01 -1.98
N ASN A 21 4.01 34.54 -1.65
CA ASN A 21 5.15 33.72 -1.25
C ASN A 21 4.92 33.01 0.09
N GLU A 22 4.27 33.68 1.04
CA GLU A 22 3.90 33.06 2.32
C GLU A 22 2.93 31.90 2.09
N LEU A 23 1.88 32.13 1.28
CA LEU A 23 0.93 31.09 0.90
C LEU A 23 1.59 29.90 0.20
N ASP A 24 2.50 30.15 -0.73
CA ASP A 24 3.21 29.08 -1.42
C ASP A 24 4.19 28.34 -0.50
N SER A 25 4.83 29.04 0.44
CA SER A 25 5.69 28.42 1.45
C SER A 25 4.89 27.47 2.37
N GLU A 26 3.69 27.89 2.79
CA GLU A 26 2.79 27.03 3.56
C GLU A 26 2.36 25.79 2.78
N ARG A 27 2.00 25.95 1.50
CA ARG A 27 1.61 24.82 0.64
C ARG A 27 2.74 23.82 0.48
N VAL A 28 3.96 24.29 0.25
CA VAL A 28 5.15 23.42 0.15
C VAL A 28 5.35 22.63 1.44
N LEU A 29 5.27 23.30 2.60
CA LEU A 29 5.42 22.65 3.90
C LEU A 29 4.34 21.57 4.13
N VAL A 30 3.08 21.85 3.78
CA VAL A 30 1.99 20.88 3.89
C VAL A 30 2.24 19.66 3.00
N LEU A 31 2.70 19.87 1.76
CA LEU A 31 3.03 18.78 0.83
C LEU A 31 4.18 17.92 1.35
N GLU A 32 5.26 18.52 1.83
CA GLU A 32 6.38 17.78 2.42
C GLU A 32 5.97 16.95 3.63
N ASN A 33 5.11 17.50 4.48
CA ASN A 33 4.56 16.79 5.63
C ASN A 33 3.71 15.60 5.19
N MET A 34 2.87 15.76 4.16
CA MET A 34 2.05 14.68 3.61
C MET A 34 2.90 13.56 3.02
N ILE A 35 3.95 13.90 2.26
CA ILE A 35 4.91 12.93 1.70
C ILE A 35 5.57 12.14 2.83
N ARG A 36 6.10 12.84 3.84
CA ARG A 36 6.77 12.23 4.99
C ARG A 36 5.84 11.30 5.78
N GLN A 37 4.59 11.70 5.97
CA GLN A 37 3.58 10.86 6.62
C GLN A 37 3.31 9.60 5.80
N ASN A 38 3.11 9.74 4.49
CA ASN A 38 2.86 8.60 3.60
C ASN A 38 4.03 7.60 3.60
N GLU A 39 5.27 8.09 3.53
CA GLU A 39 6.47 7.25 3.63
C GLU A 39 6.59 6.55 4.98
N SER A 40 6.21 7.22 6.07
CA SER A 40 6.21 6.61 7.41
C SER A 40 5.19 5.48 7.51
N VAL A 41 3.98 5.69 6.97
CA VAL A 41 2.93 4.65 6.89
C VAL A 41 3.39 3.46 6.06
N ALA A 42 3.94 3.71 4.86
CA ALA A 42 4.46 2.66 3.99
C ALA A 42 5.58 1.85 4.67
N ARG A 43 6.55 2.54 5.32
CA ARG A 43 7.63 1.87 6.06
C ARG A 43 7.10 1.02 7.21
N ASN A 44 6.16 1.53 8.00
CA ASN A 44 5.59 0.78 9.12
C ASN A 44 4.79 -0.45 8.65
N TYR A 45 4.05 -0.33 7.54
CA TYR A 45 3.35 -1.45 6.92
C TYR A 45 4.35 -2.51 6.41
N ASN A 46 5.32 -2.10 5.58
CA ASN A 46 6.30 -2.99 4.98
C ASN A 46 7.19 -3.69 6.01
N ARG A 47 7.50 -3.05 7.14
CA ARG A 47 8.31 -3.65 8.22
C ARG A 47 7.75 -4.97 8.77
N ARG A 48 6.43 -5.19 8.66
CA ARG A 48 5.78 -6.43 9.16
C ARG A 48 5.71 -7.53 8.11
N ILE A 49 5.97 -7.21 6.84
CA ILE A 49 6.00 -8.18 5.75
C ILE A 49 7.35 -8.88 5.83
N LYS A 50 7.33 -10.19 6.10
CA LYS A 50 8.49 -11.03 5.92
C LYS A 50 8.46 -11.55 4.50
N GLU A 51 9.52 -11.27 3.74
CA GLU A 51 9.73 -11.88 2.43
C GLU A 51 9.84 -13.39 2.60
N LYS A 52 9.03 -14.12 1.85
CA LYS A 52 9.04 -15.57 1.72
C LYS A 52 9.32 -15.90 0.26
N HIS A 53 10.22 -16.82 0.03
CA HIS A 53 10.44 -17.32 -1.31
C HIS A 53 10.15 -18.82 -1.30
N PHE A 54 9.38 -19.25 -2.27
CA PHE A 54 9.08 -20.66 -2.48
C PHE A 54 9.76 -21.13 -3.75
N SER A 55 10.29 -22.35 -3.72
CA SER A 55 10.89 -22.97 -4.90
C SER A 55 9.90 -23.85 -5.64
N ILE A 56 10.11 -24.06 -6.93
CA ILE A 56 9.33 -25.04 -7.70
C ILE A 56 9.47 -26.41 -7.04
N GLY A 57 8.34 -27.11 -6.85
CA GLY A 57 8.25 -28.40 -6.19
C GLY A 57 7.96 -28.33 -4.69
N GLU A 58 8.07 -27.16 -4.07
CA GLU A 58 7.80 -26.96 -2.65
C GLU A 58 6.30 -27.05 -2.32
N LEU A 59 5.99 -27.57 -1.14
CA LEU A 59 4.63 -27.66 -0.63
C LEU A 59 4.27 -26.43 0.19
N VAL A 60 3.19 -25.76 -0.17
CA VAL A 60 2.70 -24.52 0.43
C VAL A 60 1.23 -24.65 0.83
N LEU A 61 0.83 -23.91 1.86
CA LEU A 61 -0.57 -23.77 2.24
C LEU A 61 -1.14 -22.48 1.63
N LYS A 62 -2.38 -22.53 1.13
CA LYS A 62 -3.08 -21.36 0.57
C LYS A 62 -4.07 -20.78 1.57
N VAL A 63 -4.23 -19.46 1.61
CA VAL A 63 -5.28 -18.83 2.43
C VAL A 63 -6.69 -19.05 1.83
N ILE A 64 -7.68 -19.39 2.65
CA ILE A 64 -9.08 -19.58 2.23
C ILE A 64 -9.80 -18.24 2.09
N LEU A 65 -9.56 -17.33 3.04
CA LEU A 65 -10.10 -15.98 3.05
C LEU A 65 -8.96 -14.98 3.19
N PRO A 66 -8.94 -13.91 2.39
CA PRO A 66 -8.07 -12.77 2.68
C PRO A 66 -8.34 -12.31 4.11
N MET A 67 -7.31 -12.07 4.94
CA MET A 67 -7.46 -11.65 6.35
C MET A 67 -8.36 -10.42 6.53
N GLU A 68 -8.54 -9.63 5.47
CA GLU A 68 -9.39 -8.44 5.41
C GLU A 68 -10.89 -8.75 5.36
N LYS A 69 -11.29 -9.97 4.94
CA LYS A 69 -12.69 -10.37 4.78
C LYS A 69 -13.13 -11.28 5.94
N LYS A 70 -13.98 -10.76 6.82
CA LYS A 70 -14.71 -11.59 7.79
C LYS A 70 -15.81 -12.35 7.07
N SER A 71 -15.77 -13.68 7.11
CA SER A 71 -16.87 -14.50 6.62
C SER A 71 -17.98 -14.58 7.67
N ARG A 72 -19.23 -14.52 7.23
CA ARG A 72 -20.40 -14.87 8.07
C ARG A 72 -20.56 -16.39 8.21
N VAL A 73 -19.92 -17.15 7.32
CA VAL A 73 -20.06 -18.61 7.17
C VAL A 73 -18.93 -19.36 7.87
N LEU A 74 -17.73 -18.79 7.93
CA LEU A 74 -16.61 -19.36 8.67
C LEU A 74 -16.56 -18.72 10.05
N ASP A 75 -16.82 -19.54 11.07
CA ASP A 75 -16.69 -19.14 12.47
C ASP A 75 -15.26 -18.67 12.76
N LYS A 76 -15.11 -17.85 13.81
CA LYS A 76 -13.83 -17.28 14.27
C LYS A 76 -12.71 -18.32 14.47
N TRP A 77 -13.08 -19.59 14.66
CA TRP A 77 -12.18 -20.72 14.91
C TRP A 77 -11.93 -21.60 13.68
N SER A 78 -12.46 -21.23 12.51
CA SER A 78 -12.26 -21.99 11.27
C SER A 78 -10.81 -21.92 10.80
N HIS A 79 -10.29 -23.03 10.26
CA HIS A 79 -8.97 -23.03 9.63
C HIS A 79 -8.93 -22.00 8.50
N THR A 80 -7.92 -21.12 8.52
CA THR A 80 -7.75 -20.06 7.49
C THR A 80 -6.87 -20.52 6.33
N TRP A 81 -6.22 -21.68 6.48
CA TRP A 81 -5.30 -22.27 5.52
C TRP A 81 -5.91 -23.53 4.93
N GLU A 82 -5.86 -23.65 3.61
CA GLU A 82 -6.32 -24.78 2.81
C GLU A 82 -5.11 -25.48 2.20
N GLY A 83 -5.15 -26.81 2.29
CA GLY A 83 -4.46 -27.75 1.40
C GLY A 83 -2.94 -27.66 1.34
N PRO A 84 -2.21 -28.78 1.26
CA PRO A 84 -0.89 -28.75 0.70
C PRO A 84 -1.01 -28.61 -0.83
N PHE A 85 -0.51 -27.50 -1.37
CA PHE A 85 -0.35 -27.26 -2.79
C PHE A 85 1.13 -27.35 -3.16
N GLN A 86 1.43 -27.83 -4.37
CA GLN A 86 2.79 -27.82 -4.90
C GLN A 86 3.01 -26.60 -5.80
N VAL A 87 4.12 -25.89 -5.60
CA VAL A 87 4.53 -24.81 -6.50
C VAL A 87 5.00 -25.40 -7.83
N THR A 88 4.41 -24.94 -8.93
CA THR A 88 4.72 -25.41 -10.29
C THR A 88 5.33 -24.33 -11.18
N GLY A 89 5.26 -23.05 -10.77
CA GLY A 89 5.83 -21.94 -11.51
C GLY A 89 6.03 -20.69 -10.65
N LEU A 90 7.00 -19.87 -11.05
CA LEU A 90 7.38 -18.60 -10.41
C LEU A 90 7.15 -17.46 -11.40
N TYR A 91 6.58 -16.36 -10.93
CA TYR A 91 6.46 -15.11 -11.69
C TYR A 91 7.28 -14.00 -11.04
N SER A 92 7.60 -12.97 -11.82
CA SER A 92 8.49 -11.86 -11.44
C SER A 92 7.95 -10.91 -10.35
N GLU A 93 6.70 -11.06 -9.90
CA GLU A 93 6.03 -10.17 -8.92
C GLU A 93 5.58 -10.90 -7.65
N ASN A 94 6.38 -11.84 -7.13
CA ASN A 94 6.04 -12.66 -5.96
C ASN A 94 4.69 -13.39 -6.13
N ALA A 95 4.36 -13.72 -7.37
CA ALA A 95 3.22 -14.54 -7.72
C ALA A 95 3.70 -15.93 -8.08
N TYR A 96 2.89 -16.93 -7.73
CA TYR A 96 3.21 -18.33 -7.87
C TYR A 96 2.08 -19.04 -8.59
N ARG A 97 2.44 -20.07 -9.36
CA ARG A 97 1.51 -21.06 -9.88
C ARG A 97 1.52 -22.26 -8.97
N ILE A 98 0.37 -22.69 -8.46
CA ILE A 98 0.28 -23.79 -7.51
C ILE A 98 -0.71 -24.86 -7.99
N LYS A 99 -0.43 -26.13 -7.70
CA LYS A 99 -1.29 -27.28 -8.05
C LYS A 99 -1.68 -28.03 -6.79
N ASP A 100 -2.95 -28.36 -6.63
CA ASP A 100 -3.41 -29.26 -5.56
C ASP A 100 -2.94 -30.69 -5.88
N ILE A 101 -2.32 -31.33 -4.90
CA ILE A 101 -1.83 -32.70 -4.99
C ILE A 101 -2.99 -33.69 -5.19
N LYS A 102 -4.16 -33.42 -4.58
CA LYS A 102 -5.28 -34.36 -4.55
C LYS A 102 -6.25 -34.17 -5.70
N SER A 103 -6.60 -32.92 -5.99
CA SER A 103 -7.67 -32.60 -6.95
C SER A 103 -7.15 -32.23 -8.34
N GLU A 104 -5.83 -32.18 -8.52
CA GLU A 104 -5.14 -31.67 -9.71
C GLU A 104 -5.51 -30.24 -10.12
N ASN A 105 -6.29 -29.53 -9.30
CA ASN A 105 -6.68 -28.15 -9.55
C ASN A 105 -5.45 -27.25 -9.58
N ILE A 106 -5.35 -26.45 -10.64
CA ILE A 106 -4.26 -25.51 -10.84
C ILE A 106 -4.77 -24.11 -10.57
N ILE A 107 -4.01 -23.36 -9.77
CA ILE A 107 -4.20 -21.94 -9.54
C ILE A 107 -3.07 -21.24 -10.28
N ASP A 108 -3.42 -20.56 -11.36
CA ASP A 108 -2.44 -20.01 -12.30
C ASP A 108 -1.64 -18.85 -11.73
N SER A 109 -2.20 -18.09 -10.79
CA SER A 109 -1.52 -16.98 -10.12
C SER A 109 -2.06 -16.74 -8.71
N ILE A 110 -1.17 -16.79 -7.72
CA ILE A 110 -1.44 -16.42 -6.33
C ILE A 110 -0.25 -15.64 -5.75
N ASN A 111 -0.53 -14.57 -5.00
CA ASN A 111 0.52 -13.79 -4.34
C ASN A 111 1.09 -14.54 -3.13
N GLU A 112 2.40 -14.43 -2.94
CA GLU A 112 3.17 -14.93 -1.80
C GLU A 112 2.53 -14.67 -0.42
N LYS A 113 1.93 -13.50 -0.22
CA LYS A 113 1.31 -13.10 1.05
C LYS A 113 0.16 -14.02 1.46
N TYR A 114 -0.41 -14.76 0.50
CA TYR A 114 -1.48 -15.72 0.70
C TYR A 114 -0.98 -17.17 0.77
N LEU A 115 0.34 -17.36 0.81
CA LEU A 115 1.02 -18.64 0.93
C LEU A 115 1.78 -18.75 2.26
N LYS A 116 1.86 -19.97 2.79
CA LYS A 116 2.64 -20.30 3.98
C LYS A 116 3.41 -21.60 3.82
#